data_AF-A0AAV2AWK1-F1
#
_entry.id   AF-A0AAV2AWK1-F1
#
_cell.length_a   1.000
_cell.length_b   1.000
_cell.length_c   1.000
_cell.angle_alpha   90.00
_cell.angle_beta   90.00
_cell.angle_gamma   90.00
#
_symmetry.space_group_name_H-M   'P 1'
#
loop_
_entity.id
_entity.type
_entity.pdbx_description
1 polymer ?
#
loop_
_entity_poly.entity_id
_entity_poly.type
_entity_poly.pdbx_seq_one_letter_code
_entity_poly.pdbx_strand_id
1 'polypeptide(L)'
;MEVVFELNQLPMEWQQKYLAATDGHLRLINHYTEVVDFLLKQKGSSFKPSNKKKDTNFEFVPVNLHVQRMWVQNVTTRKTGVYDIITVGAFSAYSRKFRQGGLLRLLNQLKSYYPLFSGDNSCAILGPDPISRSAEAIMRIEQLQEEIESDLQKIVALCDQKSKPNIQAVLNSLSSKGDQLTRVCAPNLVEEILSVWDTLRPGASNSSVIHSTVTANNHVDASGAQQELLNNGSSKSPSKALQNEKADEKNIQTKSEKVVNTVSANSSICDQTSENIPKPPGSQNTETPNPINILEEIEPLDLTHLNIKASIMCMASKVQSFISESKEESSLEPSESLDKLCSWTDELMPSIKKLRQAILCLMKTAKLTYSIVSLKESTKCLPLSQKVRHRRDIVFSQSLTSLVTGLMTRLWCRNPDSMFIHMLRTVGVLCHFEGLLSCYGDEMGALEDMVVGIDDLRRVLFWLEPSSASCNPQPRIEGSRLFLRVFIPAPPSVIALLPADCHNGYRFTVSSVFFNIGINEQATLAEKFGDTSLQDKINQDSLSLLKEHFSRFQRTAKAQKGQGFHYAENHIADLLEQLQSQIFAKKSKNVDILHLSSERNGKD
;
A
#
# COMPACT_ATOMS: atom_id res chain seq x y z
N MET A 1 15.64 -1.58 -13.55
CA MET A 1 16.02 -2.44 -14.69
C MET A 1 17.54 -2.64 -14.82
N GLU A 2 18.38 -2.09 -13.93
CA GLU A 2 19.85 -2.25 -13.98
C GLU A 2 20.39 -3.49 -13.25
N VAL A 3 19.58 -4.12 -12.38
CA VAL A 3 19.88 -5.45 -11.78
C VAL A 3 19.92 -6.57 -12.84
N VAL A 4 19.48 -6.28 -14.07
CA VAL A 4 19.35 -7.22 -15.18
C VAL A 4 20.71 -7.55 -15.85
N PHE A 5 21.73 -6.70 -15.67
CA PHE A 5 23.00 -6.87 -16.38
C PHE A 5 23.96 -7.90 -15.77
N GLU A 6 23.70 -8.40 -14.57
CA GLU A 6 24.55 -9.43 -13.93
C GLU A 6 23.98 -10.86 -14.05
N LEU A 7 22.83 -11.03 -14.72
CA LEU A 7 22.12 -12.31 -14.85
C LEU A 7 22.87 -13.40 -15.62
N ASN A 8 23.82 -13.03 -16.49
CA ASN A 8 24.63 -14.00 -17.24
C ASN A 8 25.60 -14.79 -16.33
N GLN A 9 25.77 -14.37 -15.06
CA GLN A 9 26.67 -15.02 -14.10
C GLN A 9 25.94 -15.94 -13.10
N LEU A 10 24.60 -15.92 -13.05
CA LEU A 10 23.84 -16.78 -12.14
C LEU A 10 23.72 -18.21 -12.69
N PRO A 11 23.66 -19.24 -11.82
CA PRO A 11 23.37 -20.61 -12.24
C PRO A 11 22.06 -20.71 -13.02
N MET A 12 21.98 -21.64 -13.98
CA MET A 12 20.85 -21.80 -14.91
C MET A 12 19.48 -21.88 -14.22
N GLU A 13 19.40 -22.53 -13.05
CA GLU A 13 18.15 -22.63 -12.26
C GLU A 13 17.63 -21.26 -11.79
N TRP A 14 18.53 -20.35 -11.41
CA TRP A 14 18.18 -18.99 -10.96
C TRP A 14 17.81 -18.09 -12.13
N GLN A 15 18.46 -18.27 -13.29
CA GLN A 15 18.08 -17.59 -14.52
C GLN A 15 16.65 -17.95 -14.95
N GLN A 16 16.27 -19.23 -14.86
CA GLN A 16 14.90 -19.67 -15.17
C GLN A 16 13.86 -19.04 -14.22
N LYS A 17 14.15 -19.02 -12.92
CA LYS A 17 13.30 -18.35 -11.91
C LYS A 17 13.15 -16.87 -12.19
N TYR A 18 14.23 -16.21 -12.58
CA TYR A 18 14.22 -14.80 -12.94
C TYR A 18 13.36 -14.51 -14.16
N LEU A 19 13.51 -15.30 -15.23
CA LEU A 19 12.69 -15.17 -16.43
C LEU A 19 11.21 -15.39 -16.11
N ALA A 20 10.88 -16.40 -15.31
CA ALA A 20 9.50 -16.66 -14.89
C ALA A 20 8.90 -15.52 -14.05
N ALA A 21 9.66 -14.97 -13.10
CA ALA A 21 9.23 -13.83 -12.30
C ALA A 21 9.01 -12.57 -13.17
N THR A 22 9.96 -12.30 -14.08
CA THR A 22 9.90 -11.15 -14.99
C THR A 22 8.72 -11.24 -15.94
N ASP A 23 8.51 -12.41 -16.56
CA ASP A 23 7.36 -12.67 -17.42
C ASP A 23 6.04 -12.51 -16.65
N GLY A 24 5.95 -13.00 -15.41
CA GLY A 24 4.80 -12.77 -14.54
C GLY A 24 4.49 -11.29 -14.30
N HIS A 25 5.52 -10.47 -14.07
CA HIS A 25 5.37 -9.02 -13.91
C HIS A 25 4.95 -8.33 -15.21
N LEU A 26 5.57 -8.67 -16.33
CA LEU A 26 5.25 -8.10 -17.65
C LEU A 26 3.82 -8.42 -18.06
N ARG A 27 3.34 -9.65 -17.82
CA ARG A 27 1.94 -10.01 -18.06
C ARG A 27 0.96 -9.15 -17.26
N LEU A 28 1.27 -8.84 -16.00
CA LEU A 28 0.41 -7.99 -15.18
C LEU A 28 0.41 -6.55 -15.67
N ILE A 29 1.58 -6.01 -16.05
CA ILE A 29 1.70 -4.67 -16.63
C ILE A 29 0.91 -4.59 -17.94
N ASN A 30 1.08 -5.57 -18.84
CA ASN A 30 0.34 -5.63 -20.10
C ASN A 30 -1.16 -5.69 -19.86
N HIS A 31 -1.62 -6.52 -18.93
CA HIS A 31 -3.04 -6.60 -18.58
C HIS A 31 -3.59 -5.26 -18.07
N TYR A 32 -2.84 -4.54 -17.22
CA TYR A 32 -3.28 -3.22 -16.72
C TYR A 32 -3.32 -2.18 -17.84
N THR A 33 -2.31 -2.17 -18.71
CA THR A 33 -2.25 -1.29 -19.87
C THR A 33 -3.39 -1.56 -20.84
N GLU A 34 -3.68 -2.83 -21.14
CA GLU A 34 -4.78 -3.24 -22.01
C GLU A 34 -6.14 -2.81 -21.46
N VAL A 35 -6.35 -2.95 -20.14
CA VAL A 35 -7.58 -2.48 -19.49
C VAL A 35 -7.69 -0.95 -19.55
N VAL A 36 -6.61 -0.21 -19.27
CA VAL A 36 -6.62 1.25 -19.37
C VAL A 36 -6.93 1.70 -20.80
N ASP A 37 -6.27 1.12 -21.80
CA ASP A 37 -6.52 1.39 -23.21
C ASP A 37 -7.97 1.08 -23.60
N PHE A 38 -8.50 -0.05 -23.12
CA PHE A 38 -9.90 -0.43 -23.33
C PHE A 38 -10.84 0.61 -22.74
N LEU A 39 -10.61 1.06 -21.50
CA LEU A 39 -11.43 2.05 -20.79
C LEU A 39 -11.39 3.43 -21.46
N LEU A 40 -10.21 3.87 -21.92
CA LEU A 40 -10.05 5.14 -22.65
C LEU A 40 -10.78 5.13 -24.00
N LYS A 41 -10.91 3.96 -24.64
CA LYS A 41 -11.61 3.79 -25.92
C LYS A 41 -13.11 3.52 -25.76
N GLN A 42 -13.61 3.31 -24.53
CA GLN A 42 -15.02 3.02 -24.33
C GLN A 42 -15.91 4.17 -24.78
N LYS A 43 -16.94 3.83 -25.55
CA LYS A 43 -18.02 4.72 -25.96
C LYS A 43 -19.35 4.13 -25.50
N GLY A 44 -20.31 4.98 -25.15
CA GLY A 44 -21.64 4.55 -24.72
C GLY A 44 -21.85 4.74 -23.22
N SER A 45 -22.18 3.66 -22.51
CA SER A 45 -22.55 3.73 -21.08
C SER A 45 -21.44 4.37 -20.24
N SER A 46 -21.80 5.39 -19.45
CA SER A 46 -20.90 6.09 -18.54
C SER A 46 -20.63 5.33 -17.23
N PHE A 47 -21.20 4.14 -17.07
CA PHE A 47 -21.02 3.27 -15.90
C PHE A 47 -20.98 1.80 -16.30
N LYS A 48 -20.45 0.94 -15.41
CA LYS A 48 -20.43 -0.52 -15.57
C LYS A 48 -21.74 -1.13 -15.05
N PRO A 49 -22.64 -1.63 -15.92
CA PRO A 49 -23.88 -2.26 -15.47
C PRO A 49 -23.63 -3.62 -14.80
N SER A 50 -24.54 -4.05 -13.92
CA SER A 50 -24.43 -5.32 -13.18
C SER A 50 -24.33 -6.57 -14.07
N ASN A 51 -24.96 -6.59 -15.25
CA ASN A 51 -24.81 -7.70 -16.20
C ASN A 51 -23.38 -7.85 -16.76
N LYS A 52 -22.54 -6.81 -16.65
CA LYS A 52 -21.11 -6.81 -17.02
C LYS A 52 -20.19 -7.10 -15.84
N LYS A 53 -20.70 -7.45 -14.65
CA LYS A 53 -19.86 -7.75 -13.47
C LYS A 53 -18.89 -8.94 -13.64
N LYS A 54 -19.14 -9.82 -14.62
CA LYS A 54 -18.27 -10.95 -14.97
C LYS A 54 -17.21 -10.61 -16.02
N ASP A 55 -17.34 -9.45 -16.67
CA ASP A 55 -16.44 -9.00 -17.75
C ASP A 55 -15.12 -8.52 -17.14
N THR A 56 -14.01 -9.12 -17.57
CA THR A 56 -12.67 -8.81 -17.07
C THR A 56 -12.18 -7.44 -17.53
N ASN A 57 -12.64 -6.95 -18.68
CA ASN A 57 -12.22 -5.64 -19.20
C ASN A 57 -12.73 -4.47 -18.33
N PHE A 58 -13.80 -4.73 -17.56
CA PHE A 58 -14.37 -3.76 -16.61
C PHE A 58 -14.01 -4.08 -15.17
N GLU A 59 -13.11 -5.03 -14.88
CA GLU A 59 -12.96 -5.55 -13.52
C GLU A 59 -12.56 -4.49 -12.50
N PHE A 60 -11.80 -3.47 -12.89
CA PHE A 60 -11.40 -2.35 -12.02
C PHE A 60 -12.47 -1.27 -11.85
N VAL A 61 -13.52 -1.27 -12.68
CA VAL A 61 -14.58 -0.26 -12.63
C VAL A 61 -15.66 -0.69 -11.61
N PRO A 62 -16.09 0.22 -10.70
CA PRO A 62 -17.18 -0.08 -9.77
C PRO A 62 -18.47 -0.42 -10.53
N VAL A 63 -19.17 -1.46 -10.09
CA VAL A 63 -20.45 -1.87 -10.70
C VAL A 63 -21.56 -0.92 -10.25
N ASN A 64 -22.42 -0.46 -11.16
CA ASN A 64 -23.60 0.37 -10.87
C ASN A 64 -23.30 1.60 -9.98
N LEU A 65 -22.17 2.29 -10.20
CA LEU A 65 -21.87 3.51 -9.48
C LEU A 65 -22.73 4.66 -10.02
N HIS A 66 -23.59 5.21 -9.16
CA HIS A 66 -24.49 6.32 -9.49
C HIS A 66 -24.54 7.34 -8.36
N VAL A 67 -24.69 8.60 -8.75
CA VAL A 67 -25.09 9.69 -7.85
C VAL A 67 -26.58 9.92 -8.04
N GLN A 68 -27.35 9.73 -6.97
CA GLN A 68 -28.78 9.98 -6.93
C GLN A 68 -29.03 11.27 -6.17
N ARG A 69 -29.65 12.24 -6.84
CA ARG A 69 -29.93 13.57 -6.27
C ARG A 69 -31.42 13.74 -6.07
N MET A 70 -31.81 13.97 -4.82
CA MET A 70 -33.15 14.38 -4.44
C MET A 70 -33.13 15.88 -4.11
N TRP A 71 -33.93 16.66 -4.85
CA TRP A 71 -34.22 18.05 -4.53
C TRP A 71 -35.55 18.13 -3.80
N VAL A 72 -35.55 18.72 -2.61
CA VAL A 72 -36.72 18.84 -1.74
C VAL A 72 -37.04 20.32 -1.61
N GLN A 73 -38.32 20.67 -1.77
CA GLN A 73 -38.80 22.02 -1.51
C GLN A 73 -39.95 21.97 -0.51
N ASN A 74 -39.80 22.66 0.61
CA ASN A 74 -40.89 22.94 1.52
C ASN A 74 -41.72 24.08 0.94
N VAL A 75 -42.94 23.79 0.50
CA VAL A 75 -43.84 24.75 -0.16
C VAL A 75 -44.22 25.90 0.78
N THR A 76 -44.42 25.61 2.07
CA THR A 76 -44.84 26.59 3.08
C THR A 76 -43.72 27.54 3.45
N THR A 77 -42.52 27.03 3.73
CA THR A 77 -41.38 27.86 4.14
C THR A 77 -40.54 28.36 2.95
N ARG A 78 -40.86 27.91 1.73
CA ARG A 78 -40.07 28.09 0.50
C ARG A 78 -38.60 27.67 0.61
N LYS A 79 -38.27 26.86 1.62
CA LYS A 79 -36.91 26.34 1.81
C LYS A 79 -36.68 25.19 0.84
N THR A 80 -35.49 25.15 0.27
CA THR A 80 -35.06 24.08 -0.62
C THR A 80 -33.87 23.35 0.00
N GLY A 81 -33.75 22.06 -0.29
CA GLY A 81 -32.67 21.20 0.17
C GLY A 81 -32.27 20.22 -0.93
N VAL A 82 -30.99 19.83 -0.94
CA VAL A 82 -30.45 18.82 -1.87
C VAL A 82 -29.83 17.69 -1.07
N TYR A 83 -30.30 16.48 -1.35
CA TYR A 83 -29.78 15.24 -0.78
C TYR A 83 -29.15 14.43 -1.90
N ASP A 84 -27.85 14.21 -1.77
CA ASP A 84 -27.09 13.35 -2.67
C ASP A 84 -26.80 12.03 -1.97
N ILE A 85 -27.15 10.94 -2.63
CA ILE A 85 -26.89 9.55 -2.23
C ILE A 85 -26.03 8.92 -3.33
N ILE A 86 -25.00 8.19 -2.93
CA ILE A 86 -24.15 7.46 -3.86
C ILE A 86 -24.42 5.99 -3.68
N THR A 87 -24.85 5.34 -4.75
CA THR A 87 -25.11 3.91 -4.76
C THR A 87 -24.09 3.22 -5.64
N VAL A 88 -23.60 2.07 -5.19
CA VAL A 88 -22.60 1.28 -5.90
C VAL A 88 -22.77 -0.20 -5.53
N GLY A 89 -22.44 -1.09 -6.45
CA GLY A 89 -22.34 -2.52 -6.18
C GLY A 89 -21.14 -2.83 -5.28
N ALA A 90 -21.17 -3.99 -4.64
CA ALA A 90 -20.10 -4.42 -3.74
C ALA A 90 -18.73 -4.41 -4.42
N PHE A 91 -17.75 -3.78 -3.75
CA PHE A 91 -16.36 -3.74 -4.23
C PHE A 91 -15.80 -5.16 -4.22
N SER A 92 -15.69 -5.77 -5.38
CA SER A 92 -15.38 -7.19 -5.48
C SER A 92 -14.76 -7.56 -6.82
N ALA A 93 -13.85 -8.53 -6.78
CA ALA A 93 -13.32 -9.16 -7.99
C ALA A 93 -14.25 -10.29 -8.46
N TYR A 94 -15.53 -9.97 -8.71
CA TYR A 94 -16.56 -10.95 -9.03
C TYR A 94 -16.23 -11.79 -10.28
N SER A 95 -15.60 -11.19 -11.30
CA SER A 95 -15.08 -11.88 -12.49
C SER A 95 -14.16 -13.06 -12.15
N ARG A 96 -13.47 -13.00 -11.01
CA ARG A 96 -12.50 -14.00 -10.54
C ARG A 96 -13.11 -15.07 -9.62
N LYS A 97 -14.41 -14.98 -9.31
CA LYS A 97 -15.20 -15.91 -8.46
C LYS A 97 -14.66 -16.02 -7.01
N PHE A 98 -15.37 -16.75 -6.15
CA PHE A 98 -15.07 -16.86 -4.70
C PHE A 98 -14.87 -18.30 -4.21
N ARG A 99 -14.51 -19.24 -5.09
CA ARG A 99 -14.35 -20.67 -4.74
C ARG A 99 -13.37 -20.93 -3.58
N GLN A 100 -12.40 -20.05 -3.39
CA GLN A 100 -11.38 -20.14 -2.32
C GLN A 100 -11.57 -19.05 -1.25
N GLY A 101 -12.74 -18.40 -1.23
CA GLY A 101 -12.98 -17.16 -0.48
C GLY A 101 -12.65 -15.89 -1.25
N GLY A 102 -13.04 -14.76 -0.67
CA GLY A 102 -12.62 -13.42 -1.06
C GLY A 102 -11.28 -13.03 -0.44
N LEU A 103 -10.93 -11.77 -0.58
CA LEU A 103 -9.59 -11.24 -0.32
C LEU A 103 -9.14 -11.45 1.13
N LEU A 104 -9.99 -11.18 2.12
CA LEU A 104 -9.65 -11.38 3.53
C LEU A 104 -9.18 -12.81 3.82
N ARG A 105 -9.90 -13.81 3.28
CA ARG A 105 -9.56 -15.22 3.48
C ARG A 105 -8.28 -15.61 2.73
N LEU A 106 -8.12 -15.12 1.50
CA LEU A 106 -6.90 -15.36 0.72
C LEU A 106 -5.66 -14.73 1.39
N LEU A 107 -5.80 -13.57 2.01
CA LEU A 107 -4.75 -12.94 2.82
C LEU A 107 -4.40 -13.79 4.05
N ASN A 108 -5.39 -14.32 4.76
CA ASN A 108 -5.16 -15.21 5.90
C ASN A 108 -4.51 -16.54 5.48
N GLN A 109 -4.90 -17.09 4.32
CA GLN A 109 -4.24 -18.27 3.73
C GLN A 109 -2.78 -17.96 3.42
N LEU A 110 -2.49 -16.82 2.78
CA LEU A 110 -1.12 -16.41 2.47
C LEU A 110 -0.30 -16.21 3.76
N LYS A 111 -0.88 -15.58 4.78
CA LYS A 111 -0.26 -15.41 6.11
C LYS A 111 0.11 -16.75 6.75
N SER A 112 -0.71 -17.78 6.59
CA SER A 112 -0.43 -19.12 7.13
C SER A 112 0.78 -19.82 6.50
N TYR A 113 1.16 -19.46 5.27
CA TYR A 113 2.39 -19.96 4.65
C TYR A 113 3.66 -19.29 5.22
N TYR A 114 3.51 -18.15 5.90
CA TYR A 114 4.62 -17.32 6.39
C TYR A 114 4.45 -16.97 7.89
N PRO A 115 4.52 -17.96 8.80
CA PRO A 115 4.27 -17.76 10.23
C PRO A 115 5.26 -16.77 10.88
N LEU A 116 6.51 -16.72 10.41
CA LEU A 116 7.52 -15.75 10.86
C LEU A 116 7.11 -14.28 10.65
N PHE A 117 6.21 -14.03 9.70
CA PHE A 117 5.70 -12.70 9.37
C PHE A 117 4.29 -12.46 9.92
N SER A 118 3.80 -13.36 10.78
CA SER A 118 2.43 -13.32 11.29
C SER A 118 2.19 -12.38 12.48
N GLY A 119 3.26 -11.88 13.10
CA GLY A 119 3.20 -11.04 14.30
C GLY A 119 2.59 -9.64 14.11
N ASP A 120 2.60 -9.11 12.88
CA ASP A 120 1.91 -7.85 12.57
C ASP A 120 0.42 -8.13 12.31
N ASN A 121 -0.45 -7.69 13.23
CA ASN A 121 -1.91 -7.73 13.08
C ASN A 121 -2.44 -6.68 12.07
N SER A 122 -1.54 -5.95 11.39
CA SER A 122 -1.93 -5.01 10.36
C SER A 122 -2.06 -5.68 9.00
N CYS A 123 -3.12 -5.35 8.26
CA CYS A 123 -3.26 -5.74 6.86
C CYS A 123 -2.19 -5.03 6.03
N ALA A 124 -1.03 -5.67 5.83
CA ALA A 124 0.06 -5.14 5.02
C ALA A 124 -0.41 -4.99 3.57
N ILE A 125 -0.28 -3.80 2.96
CA ILE A 125 -0.87 -3.49 1.63
C ILE A 125 -0.33 -4.42 0.54
N LEU A 126 0.98 -4.65 0.54
CA LEU A 126 1.62 -5.46 -0.49
C LEU A 126 1.34 -6.97 -0.29
N GLY A 127 1.24 -7.41 0.97
CA GLY A 127 0.96 -8.79 1.35
C GLY A 127 1.73 -9.20 2.61
N PRO A 128 1.28 -10.25 3.33
CA PRO A 128 1.96 -10.80 4.50
C PRO A 128 3.06 -11.81 4.11
N ASP A 129 3.87 -11.49 3.11
CA ASP A 129 4.90 -12.37 2.56
C ASP A 129 6.28 -11.68 2.47
N PRO A 130 7.39 -12.44 2.40
CA PRO A 130 8.74 -11.89 2.39
C PRO A 130 9.03 -10.97 1.20
N ILE A 131 8.44 -11.23 0.02
CA ILE A 131 8.60 -10.37 -1.17
C ILE A 131 7.98 -9.03 -0.89
N SER A 132 6.73 -9.03 -0.42
CA SER A 132 5.99 -7.84 -0.05
C SER A 132 6.71 -7.01 1.01
N ARG A 133 7.30 -7.66 2.03
CA ARG A 133 8.09 -6.97 3.05
C ARG A 133 9.37 -6.35 2.49
N SER A 134 10.06 -7.05 1.59
CA SER A 134 11.27 -6.54 0.94
C SER A 134 10.96 -5.40 -0.05
N ALA A 135 9.83 -5.48 -0.75
CA ALA A 135 9.34 -4.40 -1.60
C ALA A 135 8.95 -3.17 -0.78
N GLU A 136 8.27 -3.36 0.36
CA GLU A 136 7.97 -2.28 1.30
C GLU A 136 9.24 -1.60 1.79
N ALA A 137 10.29 -2.37 2.06
CA ALA A 137 11.56 -1.82 2.47
C ALA A 137 12.17 -0.87 1.43
N ILE A 138 12.21 -1.29 0.16
CA ILE A 138 12.70 -0.43 -0.94
C ILE A 138 11.90 0.87 -1.01
N MET A 139 10.57 0.76 -1.05
CA MET A 139 9.69 1.92 -1.20
C MET A 139 9.80 2.88 -0.02
N ARG A 140 9.97 2.37 1.21
CA ARG A 140 10.19 3.17 2.42
C ARG A 140 11.54 3.89 2.38
N ILE A 141 12.61 3.23 1.91
CA ILE A 141 13.93 3.87 1.76
C ILE A 141 13.84 4.99 0.73
N GLU A 142 13.18 4.78 -0.41
CA GLU A 142 12.98 5.82 -1.44
C GLU A 142 12.25 7.04 -0.87
N GLN A 143 11.14 6.82 -0.15
CA GLN A 143 10.39 7.91 0.49
C GLN A 143 11.24 8.64 1.54
N LEU A 144 11.90 7.91 2.45
CA LEU A 144 12.74 8.51 3.49
C LEU A 144 13.92 9.26 2.89
N GLN A 145 14.48 8.79 1.77
CA GLN A 145 15.56 9.47 1.06
C GLN A 145 15.10 10.85 0.56
N GLU A 146 13.92 10.95 -0.07
CA GLU A 146 13.35 12.23 -0.50
C GLU A 146 13.10 13.18 0.70
N GLU A 147 12.54 12.65 1.78
CA GLU A 147 12.24 13.42 2.99
C GLU A 147 13.50 13.88 3.74
N ILE A 148 14.56 13.07 3.74
CA ILE A 148 15.87 13.41 4.29
C ILE A 148 16.53 14.47 3.43
N GLU A 149 16.51 14.32 2.10
CA GLU A 149 17.10 15.31 1.19
C GLU A 149 16.42 16.69 1.36
N SER A 150 15.09 16.71 1.55
CA SER A 150 14.37 17.95 1.88
C SER A 150 14.83 18.56 3.22
N ASP A 151 15.06 17.75 4.25
CA ASP A 151 15.56 18.25 5.53
C ASP A 151 17.01 18.76 5.44
N LEU A 152 17.86 18.07 4.66
CA LEU A 152 19.23 18.50 4.41
C LEU A 152 19.25 19.87 3.72
N GLN A 153 18.41 20.07 2.70
CA GLN A 153 18.26 21.36 2.03
C GLN A 153 17.77 22.46 2.99
N LYS A 154 16.83 22.15 3.87
CA LYS A 154 16.35 23.09 4.90
C LYS A 154 17.42 23.42 5.93
N ILE A 155 18.19 22.44 6.40
CA ILE A 155 19.32 22.69 7.31
C ILE A 155 20.30 23.64 6.65
N VAL A 156 20.64 23.37 5.38
CA VAL A 156 21.55 24.21 4.63
C VAL A 156 21.00 25.65 4.55
N ALA A 157 19.76 25.83 4.07
CA ALA A 157 19.15 27.16 3.95
C ALA A 157 18.95 27.89 5.29
N LEU A 158 18.68 27.18 6.38
CA LEU A 158 18.46 27.79 7.70
C LEU A 158 19.77 28.19 8.38
N CYS A 159 20.86 27.46 8.14
CA CYS A 159 22.20 27.84 8.58
C CYS A 159 22.62 29.18 7.96
N ASP A 160 22.31 29.42 6.67
CA ASP A 160 22.52 30.72 6.03
C ASP A 160 21.76 31.86 6.72
N GLN A 161 20.58 31.56 7.28
CA GLN A 161 19.68 32.55 7.88
C GLN A 161 19.86 32.70 9.41
N LYS A 162 20.80 31.97 10.04
CA LYS A 162 21.07 31.94 11.50
C LYS A 162 19.83 31.71 12.40
N SER A 163 18.80 31.02 11.90
CA SER A 163 17.52 30.82 12.63
C SER A 163 17.56 29.61 13.59
N LYS A 164 17.96 29.84 14.84
CA LYS A 164 18.22 28.79 15.86
C LYS A 164 17.06 27.81 16.15
N PRO A 165 15.81 28.24 16.40
CA PRO A 165 14.74 27.30 16.80
C PRO A 165 14.29 26.40 15.64
N ASN A 166 14.34 26.91 14.40
CA ASN A 166 13.93 26.16 13.22
C ASN A 166 14.95 25.06 12.89
N ILE A 167 16.25 25.34 13.06
CA ILE A 167 17.32 24.37 12.79
C ILE A 167 17.21 23.14 13.70
N GLN A 168 16.97 23.33 15.01
CA GLN A 168 16.85 22.20 15.94
C GLN A 168 15.64 21.31 15.61
N ALA A 169 14.52 21.89 15.19
CA ALA A 169 13.34 21.14 14.78
C ALA A 169 13.63 20.27 13.55
N VAL A 170 14.36 20.80 12.56
CA VAL A 170 14.75 20.04 11.37
C VAL A 170 15.77 18.95 11.70
N LEU A 171 16.75 19.21 12.58
CA LEU A 171 17.70 18.18 13.05
C LEU A 171 17.01 17.03 13.78
N ASN A 172 16.03 17.33 14.63
CA ASN A 172 15.24 16.30 15.30
C ASN A 172 14.43 15.47 14.29
N SER A 173 13.88 16.12 13.25
CA SER A 173 13.20 15.43 12.14
C SER A 173 14.15 14.51 11.39
N LEU A 174 15.34 15.00 11.04
CA LEU A 174 16.38 14.24 10.36
C LEU A 174 16.83 13.02 11.18
N SER A 175 17.04 13.19 12.49
CA SER A 175 17.38 12.08 13.40
C SER A 175 16.27 11.03 13.46
N SER A 176 15.02 11.46 13.56
CA SER A 176 13.88 10.55 13.56
C SER A 176 13.77 9.75 12.26
N LYS A 177 14.02 10.39 11.11
CA LYS A 177 14.04 9.72 9.79
C LYS A 177 15.22 8.76 9.65
N GLY A 178 16.39 9.12 10.18
CA GLY A 178 17.55 8.23 10.29
C GLY A 178 17.25 6.96 11.10
N ASP A 179 16.59 7.11 12.26
CA ASP A 179 16.16 5.97 13.06
C ASP A 179 15.14 5.09 12.31
N GLN A 180 14.22 5.71 11.57
CA GLN A 180 13.28 4.99 10.72
C GLN A 180 14.01 4.15 9.67
N LEU A 181 15.00 4.72 8.94
CA LEU A 181 15.81 3.99 7.96
C LEU A 181 16.43 2.72 8.54
N THR A 182 16.98 2.78 9.75
CA THR A 182 17.62 1.61 10.40
C THR A 182 16.66 0.49 10.81
N ARG A 183 15.35 0.72 10.68
CA ARG A 183 14.31 -0.28 11.00
C ARG A 183 13.60 -0.81 9.76
N VAL A 184 13.95 -0.31 8.57
CA VAL A 184 13.22 -0.63 7.33
C VAL A 184 13.50 -2.06 6.88
N CYS A 185 14.76 -2.48 6.88
CA CYS A 185 15.17 -3.83 6.50
C CYS A 185 15.00 -4.80 7.68
N ALA A 186 14.50 -6.02 7.42
CA ALA A 186 14.40 -7.08 8.42
C ALA A 186 15.75 -7.80 8.55
N PRO A 187 16.48 -7.71 9.69
CA PRO A 187 17.85 -8.22 9.79
C PRO A 187 17.97 -9.71 9.48
N ASN A 188 17.09 -10.54 10.07
CA ASN A 188 17.07 -11.99 9.85
C ASN A 188 16.89 -12.36 8.37
N LEU A 189 16.07 -11.59 7.65
CA LEU A 189 15.85 -11.81 6.21
C LEU A 189 17.07 -11.38 5.39
N VAL A 190 17.73 -10.28 5.77
CA VAL A 190 18.95 -9.83 5.12
C VAL A 190 20.08 -10.84 5.30
N GLU A 191 20.30 -11.33 6.52
CA GLU A 191 21.34 -12.34 6.82
C GLU A 191 21.11 -13.66 6.07
N GLU A 192 19.88 -14.17 6.07
CA GLU A 192 19.52 -15.37 5.30
C GLU A 192 19.86 -15.18 3.82
N ILE A 193 19.58 -13.99 3.27
CA ILE A 193 19.74 -13.72 1.85
C ILE A 193 21.19 -13.44 1.46
N LEU A 194 21.98 -12.77 2.31
CA LEU A 194 23.41 -12.61 2.11
C LEU A 194 24.12 -13.97 2.11
N SER A 195 23.72 -14.90 2.99
CA SER A 195 24.28 -16.26 2.98
C SER A 195 24.03 -16.99 1.65
N VAL A 196 22.85 -16.79 1.05
CA VAL A 196 22.54 -17.35 -0.28
C VAL A 196 23.33 -16.64 -1.37
N TRP A 197 23.45 -15.31 -1.30
CA TRP A 197 24.22 -14.52 -2.27
C TRP A 197 25.68 -14.96 -2.33
N ASP A 198 26.30 -15.21 -1.18
CA ASP A 198 27.69 -15.67 -1.11
C ASP A 198 27.89 -17.03 -1.79
N THR A 199 26.91 -17.92 -1.74
CA THR A 199 26.95 -19.20 -2.48
C THR A 199 26.79 -19.03 -4.00
N LEU A 200 26.20 -17.93 -4.47
CA LEU A 200 25.94 -17.66 -5.89
C LEU A 200 27.11 -16.93 -6.58
N ARG A 201 28.08 -16.41 -5.81
CA ARG A 201 29.18 -15.61 -6.34
C ARG A 201 30.22 -16.50 -7.05
N PRO A 202 30.62 -16.20 -8.30
CA PRO A 202 31.72 -16.91 -8.96
C PRO A 202 33.02 -16.74 -8.17
N GLY A 203 33.54 -17.81 -7.57
CA GLY A 203 34.77 -17.81 -6.76
C GLY A 203 34.61 -18.22 -5.29
N ALA A 204 33.39 -18.45 -4.79
CA ALA A 204 33.15 -18.90 -3.41
C ALA A 204 33.67 -20.32 -3.11
N SER A 205 33.94 -21.13 -4.14
CA SER A 205 34.64 -22.42 -4.01
C SER A 205 36.15 -22.21 -4.05
N ASN A 206 36.73 -21.65 -2.98
CA ASN A 206 38.11 -21.87 -2.51
C ASN A 206 38.46 -20.91 -1.35
N SER A 207 37.78 -21.03 -0.20
CA SER A 207 38.44 -20.73 1.08
C SER A 207 37.66 -21.34 2.26
N SER A 208 38.40 -22.05 3.12
CA SER A 208 38.02 -22.63 4.42
C SER A 208 37.30 -24.00 4.45
N VAL A 209 37.99 -25.03 3.96
CA VAL A 209 38.08 -26.30 4.70
C VAL A 209 39.38 -26.26 5.50
N ILE A 210 39.33 -25.97 6.81
CA ILE A 210 40.37 -26.39 7.76
C ILE A 210 39.70 -26.82 9.08
N HIS A 211 39.70 -28.15 9.25
CA HIS A 211 39.71 -28.99 10.45
C HIS A 211 39.29 -28.47 11.84
N SER A 212 38.44 -29.27 12.49
CA SER A 212 38.59 -29.63 13.91
C SER A 212 38.14 -31.09 14.11
N THR A 213 39.06 -32.03 13.95
CA THR A 213 38.96 -33.39 14.49
C THR A 213 40.15 -33.61 15.40
N VAL A 214 39.91 -33.64 16.71
CA VAL A 214 40.81 -34.28 17.69
C VAL A 214 39.93 -35.12 18.62
N THR A 215 40.03 -36.42 18.47
CA THR A 215 39.60 -37.45 19.42
C THR A 215 40.81 -37.95 20.20
N ALA A 216 40.71 -38.03 21.53
CA ALA A 216 41.42 -39.04 22.34
C ALA A 216 40.82 -39.15 23.76
N ASN A 217 40.05 -40.23 23.96
CA ASN A 217 40.07 -41.21 25.08
C ASN A 217 40.29 -40.78 26.54
N ASN A 218 39.39 -41.18 27.46
CA ASN A 218 39.51 -42.46 28.21
C ASN A 218 38.40 -42.70 29.28
N HIS A 219 37.98 -43.98 29.37
CA HIS A 219 37.47 -44.77 30.52
C HIS A 219 36.16 -44.37 31.23
N VAL A 220 35.32 -45.25 31.81
CA VAL A 220 34.92 -46.69 31.75
C VAL A 220 33.76 -46.77 32.76
N ASP A 221 32.64 -47.44 32.45
CA ASP A 221 31.95 -48.42 33.34
C ASP A 221 30.61 -48.92 32.77
N ALA A 222 30.21 -50.09 33.27
CA ALA A 222 29.48 -51.14 32.58
C ALA A 222 28.03 -51.40 33.05
N SER A 223 27.41 -52.36 32.35
CA SER A 223 26.16 -53.12 32.62
C SER A 223 24.84 -52.49 32.14
N GLY A 224 23.88 -53.21 31.57
CA GLY A 224 23.78 -54.64 31.26
C GLY A 224 22.40 -55.00 30.67
N ALA A 225 22.42 -56.00 29.78
CA ALA A 225 21.44 -57.07 29.54
C ALA A 225 20.05 -56.86 28.90
N GLN A 226 19.72 -57.90 28.09
CA GLN A 226 18.45 -58.46 27.58
C GLN A 226 17.94 -57.97 26.20
N GLN A 227 18.11 -58.70 25.06
CA GLN A 227 17.64 -60.06 24.65
C GLN A 227 16.12 -60.02 24.35
N GLU A 228 15.52 -60.48 23.23
CA GLU A 228 15.82 -61.55 22.28
C GLU A 228 14.99 -61.42 20.98
N LEU A 229 15.19 -62.38 20.09
CA LEU A 229 14.88 -62.50 18.66
C LEU A 229 13.63 -63.37 18.35
N LEU A 230 13.15 -63.29 17.10
CA LEU A 230 12.28 -64.23 16.34
C LEU A 230 10.76 -64.16 16.66
N ASN A 231 9.79 -64.29 15.75
CA ASN A 231 9.71 -65.17 14.57
C ASN A 231 8.50 -64.84 13.65
N ASN A 232 8.64 -65.08 12.34
CA ASN A 232 7.68 -65.56 11.32
C ASN A 232 6.16 -65.28 11.37
N GLY A 233 5.64 -64.81 10.22
CA GLY A 233 4.75 -65.65 9.40
C GLY A 233 3.30 -65.19 9.10
N SER A 234 3.05 -64.93 7.82
CA SER A 234 1.89 -65.44 7.06
C SER A 234 0.49 -64.78 7.17
N SER A 235 0.16 -64.06 6.08
CA SER A 235 -1.02 -64.27 5.23
C SER A 235 -2.41 -63.68 5.59
N LYS A 236 -3.09 -63.34 4.48
CA LYS A 236 -4.55 -63.24 4.22
C LYS A 236 -5.22 -61.86 4.36
N SER A 237 -5.38 -61.26 3.18
CA SER A 237 -6.56 -60.50 2.75
C SER A 237 -7.87 -61.31 2.87
N PRO A 238 -9.02 -60.61 2.83
CA PRO A 238 -10.06 -61.01 1.89
C PRO A 238 -10.56 -59.86 1.01
N SER A 239 -11.13 -60.25 -0.13
CA SER A 239 -11.68 -59.41 -1.20
C SER A 239 -13.17 -59.67 -1.40
N LYS A 240 -13.83 -58.77 -2.16
CA LYS A 240 -15.09 -58.90 -2.96
C LYS A 240 -16.41 -58.74 -2.18
N ALA A 241 -17.50 -58.19 -2.73
CA ALA A 241 -17.99 -58.02 -4.11
C ALA A 241 -18.81 -56.70 -4.25
N LEU A 242 -18.83 -55.93 -5.37
CA LEU A 242 -19.54 -56.11 -6.66
C LEU A 242 -21.06 -56.40 -6.47
N GLN A 243 -22.04 -55.78 -7.16
CA GLN A 243 -22.11 -55.21 -8.52
C GLN A 243 -23.48 -54.53 -8.78
N ASN A 244 -23.52 -53.69 -9.84
CA ASN A 244 -24.62 -53.44 -10.80
C ASN A 244 -25.84 -52.55 -10.39
N GLU A 245 -26.42 -51.69 -11.24
CA GLU A 245 -26.37 -51.54 -12.71
C GLU A 245 -26.96 -50.18 -13.18
N LYS A 246 -26.39 -49.62 -14.29
CA LYS A 246 -26.98 -48.96 -15.48
C LYS A 246 -28.04 -47.85 -15.34
N ALA A 247 -28.25 -46.93 -16.28
CA ALA A 247 -27.58 -46.38 -17.47
C ALA A 247 -28.59 -45.36 -18.04
N ASP A 248 -28.14 -44.28 -18.67
CA ASP A 248 -28.65 -43.88 -20.00
C ASP A 248 -27.90 -42.65 -20.52
N GLU A 249 -27.14 -42.90 -21.59
CA GLU A 249 -26.62 -41.93 -22.54
C GLU A 249 -27.65 -41.68 -23.65
N LYS A 250 -27.66 -40.47 -24.20
CA LYS A 250 -27.79 -40.13 -25.63
C LYS A 250 -27.69 -38.60 -25.78
N ASN A 251 -27.14 -37.97 -26.81
CA ASN A 251 -26.12 -38.23 -27.83
C ASN A 251 -25.99 -36.90 -28.64
N ILE A 252 -24.96 -36.78 -29.50
CA ILE A 252 -24.88 -35.97 -30.76
C ILE A 252 -24.06 -34.65 -30.76
N GLN A 253 -22.88 -34.78 -31.41
CA GLN A 253 -22.21 -33.91 -32.43
C GLN A 253 -21.83 -32.45 -32.07
N THR A 254 -20.72 -31.83 -32.51
CA THR A 254 -19.77 -32.05 -33.62
C THR A 254 -18.57 -31.09 -33.50
N LYS A 255 -17.46 -31.45 -34.17
CA LYS A 255 -16.44 -30.60 -34.84
C LYS A 255 -15.42 -29.84 -33.99
N SER A 256 -14.22 -30.42 -33.96
CA SER A 256 -12.93 -29.75 -33.75
C SER A 256 -12.40 -29.23 -35.09
N GLU A 257 -12.17 -27.94 -35.21
CA GLU A 257 -11.33 -27.34 -36.27
C GLU A 257 -10.04 -26.80 -35.66
N LYS A 258 -8.91 -27.36 -36.09
CA LYS A 258 -7.57 -26.82 -35.92
C LYS A 258 -7.36 -25.73 -36.96
N VAL A 259 -7.02 -24.52 -36.55
CA VAL A 259 -6.44 -23.51 -37.43
C VAL A 259 -5.03 -23.21 -36.96
N VAL A 260 -4.09 -23.56 -37.86
CA VAL A 260 -2.68 -23.19 -37.85
C VAL A 260 -2.60 -21.73 -38.29
N ASN A 261 -1.92 -20.88 -37.52
CA ASN A 261 -1.48 -19.57 -38.01
C ASN A 261 0.02 -19.40 -37.79
N THR A 262 0.74 -19.68 -38.86
CA THR A 262 2.10 -19.26 -39.15
C THR A 262 2.09 -17.75 -39.40
N VAL A 263 2.90 -16.96 -38.68
CA VAL A 263 3.13 -15.55 -39.03
C VAL A 263 4.60 -15.39 -39.36
N SER A 264 4.84 -15.17 -40.64
CA SER A 264 6.13 -14.90 -41.27
C SER A 264 6.71 -13.56 -40.82
N ALA A 265 7.99 -13.57 -40.48
CA ALA A 265 8.81 -12.39 -40.34
C ALA A 265 9.08 -11.77 -41.73
N ASN A 266 8.75 -10.49 -41.89
CA ASN A 266 9.22 -9.66 -43.01
C ASN A 266 9.76 -8.35 -42.42
N SER A 267 11.08 -8.25 -42.31
CA SER A 267 11.80 -6.98 -42.13
C SER A 267 12.51 -6.65 -43.43
N SER A 268 11.99 -5.69 -44.17
CA SER A 268 12.61 -5.14 -45.38
C SER A 268 13.58 -4.02 -45.01
N ILE A 269 14.81 -4.19 -45.48
CA ILE A 269 15.91 -3.23 -45.51
C ILE A 269 15.60 -2.09 -46.49
N CYS A 270 15.96 -0.86 -46.17
CA CYS A 270 16.37 0.14 -47.15
C CYS A 270 17.43 1.06 -46.54
N ASP A 271 18.44 1.36 -47.34
CA ASP A 271 19.76 1.85 -46.96
C ASP A 271 19.99 3.24 -47.60
N GLN A 272 20.76 4.07 -46.88
CA GLN A 272 21.56 5.23 -47.33
C GLN A 272 20.90 6.57 -47.73
N THR A 273 21.32 7.63 -47.03
CA THR A 273 22.07 8.75 -47.63
C THR A 273 22.78 9.57 -46.54
N SER A 274 24.06 9.87 -46.80
CA SER A 274 25.00 10.59 -45.96
C SER A 274 25.08 12.05 -46.36
N GLU A 275 25.06 12.99 -45.41
CA GLU A 275 25.58 14.36 -45.58
C GLU A 275 26.16 14.89 -44.25
N ASN A 276 27.00 15.91 -44.35
CA ASN A 276 28.26 16.10 -43.64
C ASN A 276 28.26 17.45 -42.86
N ILE A 277 29.14 17.60 -41.83
CA ILE A 277 29.68 18.86 -41.23
C ILE A 277 28.88 19.49 -40.02
N PRO A 278 29.49 20.16 -38.99
CA PRO A 278 30.77 20.01 -38.25
C PRO A 278 30.63 19.97 -36.69
N LYS A 279 31.72 19.62 -35.97
CA LYS A 279 31.88 19.77 -34.49
C LYS A 279 32.20 21.22 -34.07
N PRO A 280 31.79 21.65 -32.86
CA PRO A 280 32.54 22.62 -32.05
C PRO A 280 32.98 22.07 -30.67
N PRO A 281 33.92 22.74 -29.97
CA PRO A 281 34.73 22.18 -28.89
C PRO A 281 34.24 22.57 -27.49
N GLY A 282 34.72 21.86 -26.46
CA GLY A 282 34.74 22.36 -25.08
C GLY A 282 34.13 21.41 -24.05
N SER A 283 35.00 20.68 -23.36
CA SER A 283 34.71 19.86 -22.18
C SER A 283 34.19 20.70 -21.00
N GLN A 284 33.01 20.37 -20.50
CA GLN A 284 32.67 20.57 -19.08
C GLN A 284 32.09 19.27 -18.55
N ASN A 285 32.78 18.69 -17.57
CA ASN A 285 32.38 17.47 -16.88
C ASN A 285 31.11 17.74 -16.06
N THR A 286 29.95 17.44 -16.63
CA THR A 286 28.77 17.10 -15.85
C THR A 286 28.85 15.62 -15.55
N GLU A 287 29.30 15.25 -14.35
CA GLU A 287 29.24 13.87 -13.85
C GLU A 287 27.76 13.43 -13.81
N THR A 288 27.36 12.68 -14.83
CA THR A 288 26.19 11.81 -14.75
C THR A 288 26.46 10.71 -13.71
N PRO A 289 25.47 10.28 -12.92
CA PRO A 289 25.69 9.24 -11.92
C PRO A 289 26.17 7.95 -12.62
N ASN A 290 27.31 7.42 -12.18
CA ASN A 290 27.82 6.14 -12.68
C ASN A 290 26.77 5.02 -12.45
N PRO A 291 26.60 4.09 -13.40
CA PRO A 291 25.67 2.97 -13.26
C PRO A 291 26.07 2.06 -12.08
N ILE A 292 25.05 1.59 -11.35
CA ILE A 292 25.17 0.83 -10.10
C ILE A 292 25.79 -0.56 -10.39
N ASN A 293 27.03 -0.79 -9.94
CA ASN A 293 27.69 -2.10 -9.95
C ASN A 293 27.33 -2.86 -8.66
N ILE A 294 26.67 -4.03 -8.76
CA ILE A 294 26.16 -4.82 -7.62
C ILE A 294 27.22 -5.83 -7.13
N LEU A 295 28.29 -6.04 -7.89
CA LEU A 295 29.44 -6.88 -7.54
C LEU A 295 30.41 -6.29 -6.50
N GLU A 296 30.19 -5.05 -6.02
CA GLU A 296 30.90 -4.55 -4.83
C GLU A 296 30.49 -5.35 -3.60
N GLU A 297 31.46 -5.63 -2.73
CA GLU A 297 31.22 -6.31 -1.45
C GLU A 297 30.13 -5.56 -0.67
N ILE A 298 29.02 -6.24 -0.39
CA ILE A 298 27.90 -5.62 0.31
C ILE A 298 28.30 -5.42 1.75
N GLU A 299 28.28 -4.15 2.15
CA GLU A 299 28.54 -3.73 3.51
C GLU A 299 27.56 -4.43 4.48
N PRO A 300 28.04 -4.98 5.62
CA PRO A 300 27.18 -5.53 6.65
C PRO A 300 26.10 -4.52 7.07
N LEU A 301 24.86 -5.00 7.25
CA LEU A 301 23.71 -4.14 7.55
C LEU A 301 23.93 -3.27 8.79
N ASP A 302 24.56 -3.84 9.83
CA ASP A 302 24.86 -3.12 11.08
C ASP A 302 25.86 -1.98 10.88
N LEU A 303 26.83 -2.15 9.99
CA LEU A 303 27.79 -1.10 9.66
C LEU A 303 27.10 0.02 8.87
N THR A 304 26.20 -0.33 7.96
CA THR A 304 25.36 0.65 7.24
C THR A 304 24.50 1.45 8.22
N HIS A 305 23.86 0.78 9.19
CA HIS A 305 23.07 1.43 10.24
C HIS A 305 23.92 2.37 11.11
N LEU A 306 25.13 1.94 11.47
CA LEU A 306 26.08 2.76 12.23
C LEU A 306 26.50 4.00 11.43
N ASN A 307 26.77 3.84 10.14
CA ASN A 307 27.15 4.93 9.25
C ASN A 307 26.04 5.98 9.09
N ILE A 308 24.77 5.56 9.00
CA ILE A 308 23.61 6.47 9.00
C ILE A 308 23.58 7.29 10.30
N LYS A 309 23.62 6.61 11.46
CA LYS A 309 23.55 7.27 12.78
C LYS A 309 24.73 8.21 13.01
N ALA A 310 25.95 7.75 12.74
CA ALA A 310 27.17 8.54 12.92
C ALA A 310 27.17 9.79 12.03
N SER A 311 26.71 9.68 10.79
CA SER A 311 26.62 10.82 9.87
C SER A 311 25.65 11.89 10.38
N ILE A 312 24.49 11.49 10.89
CA ILE A 312 23.49 12.40 11.45
C ILE A 312 23.99 13.04 12.75
N MET A 313 24.57 12.26 13.66
CA MET A 313 25.14 12.78 14.91
C MET A 313 26.27 13.78 14.65
N CYS A 314 27.13 13.50 13.66
CA CYS A 314 28.19 14.41 13.25
C CYS A 314 27.64 15.73 12.71
N MET A 315 26.59 15.69 11.86
CA MET A 315 25.92 16.91 11.39
C MET A 315 25.31 17.68 12.55
N ALA A 316 24.56 17.02 13.44
CA ALA A 316 23.94 17.66 14.58
C ALA A 316 24.98 18.36 15.48
N SER A 317 26.10 17.70 15.77
CA SER A 317 27.19 18.28 16.57
C SER A 317 27.80 19.52 15.90
N LYS A 318 28.07 19.48 14.59
CA LYS A 318 28.63 20.62 13.85
C LYS A 318 27.68 21.80 13.85
N VAL A 319 26.42 21.57 13.50
CA VAL A 319 25.37 22.60 13.51
C VAL A 319 25.21 23.19 14.91
N GLN A 320 25.31 22.38 15.96
CA GLN A 320 25.21 22.86 17.33
C GLN A 320 26.42 23.71 17.76
N SER A 321 27.65 23.38 17.31
CA SER A 321 28.86 24.20 17.51
C SER A 321 28.71 25.59 16.91
N PHE A 322 28.22 25.67 15.66
CA PHE A 322 27.93 26.94 14.99
C PHE A 322 26.89 27.79 15.73
N ILE A 323 25.86 27.14 16.27
CA ILE A 323 24.82 27.83 17.05
C ILE A 323 25.36 28.36 18.39
N SER A 324 26.37 27.71 18.99
CA SER A 324 27.04 28.18 20.20
C SER A 324 28.04 29.31 19.94
N GLU A 325 28.86 29.22 18.89
CA GLU A 325 29.88 30.25 18.57
C GLU A 325 29.24 31.61 18.24
N SER A 326 28.05 31.62 17.63
CA SER A 326 27.27 32.85 17.40
C SER A 326 26.71 33.53 18.67
N LYS A 327 26.99 33.04 19.88
CA LYS A 327 26.62 33.71 21.14
C LYS A 327 27.75 34.58 21.72
N GLU A 328 29.00 34.42 21.29
CA GLU A 328 30.16 35.12 21.89
C GLU A 328 30.66 36.33 21.09
N GLU A 329 30.38 36.43 19.79
CA GLU A 329 30.69 37.63 18.98
C GLU A 329 29.63 38.75 19.19
N SER A 330 29.68 39.43 20.34
CA SER A 330 28.97 40.72 20.58
C SER A 330 29.91 41.89 20.89
N SER A 331 31.20 41.76 20.54
CA SER A 331 32.13 42.89 20.60
C SER A 331 33.24 42.81 19.55
N LEU A 332 33.21 43.80 18.63
CA LEU A 332 34.28 44.38 17.79
C LEU A 332 34.30 44.07 16.27
N GLU A 333 34.06 45.18 15.54
CA GLU A 333 34.42 45.63 14.18
C GLU A 333 34.01 44.85 12.90
N PRO A 334 33.52 45.55 11.85
CA PRO A 334 33.04 44.95 10.60
C PRO A 334 34.07 45.07 9.47
N SER A 335 34.85 44.03 9.23
CA SER A 335 35.48 43.82 7.91
C SER A 335 35.77 42.34 7.71
N GLU A 336 35.26 41.79 6.59
CA GLU A 336 35.30 40.38 6.11
C GLU A 336 33.96 39.64 6.21
N SER A 337 32.96 40.08 5.43
CA SER A 337 31.59 39.53 5.48
C SER A 337 31.12 38.88 4.17
N LEU A 338 32.01 38.26 3.41
CA LEU A 338 31.64 37.45 2.23
C LEU A 338 32.34 36.08 2.15
N ASP A 339 33.53 35.92 2.74
CA ASP A 339 34.25 34.62 2.75
C ASP A 339 33.74 33.62 3.80
N LYS A 340 33.12 34.08 4.90
CA LYS A 340 32.56 33.20 5.96
C LYS A 340 31.27 32.46 5.56
N LEU A 341 30.63 32.83 4.44
CA LEU A 341 29.38 32.18 4.00
C LEU A 341 29.63 30.78 3.41
N CYS A 342 30.86 30.50 2.96
CA CYS A 342 31.22 29.22 2.33
C CYS A 342 31.67 28.14 3.35
N SER A 343 32.16 28.51 4.55
CA SER A 343 32.85 27.55 5.44
C SER A 343 31.96 26.47 6.05
N TRP A 344 30.74 26.82 6.47
CA TRP A 344 29.88 25.88 7.19
C TRP A 344 29.24 24.85 6.25
N THR A 345 28.95 25.24 5.00
CA THR A 345 28.47 24.32 3.97
C THR A 345 29.56 23.28 3.68
N ASP A 346 30.81 23.74 3.53
CA ASP A 346 31.97 22.87 3.33
C ASP A 346 32.22 21.96 4.54
N GLU A 347 31.92 22.41 5.77
CA GLU A 347 32.03 21.59 6.97
C GLU A 347 30.93 20.53 7.09
N LEU A 348 29.70 20.81 6.67
CA LEU A 348 28.59 19.83 6.71
C LEU A 348 28.63 18.85 5.53
N MET A 349 29.16 19.27 4.39
CA MET A 349 29.16 18.48 3.15
C MET A 349 29.74 17.07 3.30
N PRO A 350 30.85 16.83 4.04
CA PRO A 350 31.35 15.48 4.28
C PRO A 350 30.35 14.56 4.97
N SER A 351 29.64 15.07 5.98
CA SER A 351 28.66 14.27 6.74
C SER A 351 27.38 14.03 5.92
N ILE A 352 26.99 15.00 5.10
CA ILE A 352 25.91 14.85 4.11
C ILE A 352 26.26 13.77 3.08
N LYS A 353 27.47 13.83 2.50
CA LYS A 353 27.96 12.83 1.55
C LYS A 353 28.00 11.42 2.15
N LYS A 354 28.49 11.28 3.40
CA LYS A 354 28.48 10.00 4.12
C LYS A 354 27.07 9.47 4.38
N LEU A 355 26.13 10.34 4.75
CA LEU A 355 24.72 9.94 4.92
C LEU A 355 24.12 9.45 3.60
N ARG A 356 24.31 10.20 2.51
CA ARG A 356 23.83 9.80 1.17
C ARG A 356 24.42 8.46 0.74
N GLN A 357 25.73 8.26 0.96
CA GLN A 357 26.39 6.98 0.66
C GLN A 357 25.80 5.82 1.50
N ALA A 358 25.58 6.03 2.79
CA ALA A 358 25.01 4.99 3.66
C ALA A 358 23.56 4.64 3.26
N ILE A 359 22.76 5.63 2.84
CA ILE A 359 21.41 5.39 2.28
C ILE A 359 21.50 4.59 0.97
N LEU A 360 22.46 4.88 0.10
CA LEU A 360 22.71 4.11 -1.11
C LEU A 360 23.11 2.67 -0.81
N CYS A 361 24.00 2.43 0.18
CA CYS A 361 24.34 1.09 0.65
C CYS A 361 23.10 0.34 1.14
N LEU A 362 22.27 0.97 1.98
CA LEU A 362 21.04 0.38 2.49
C LEU A 362 20.07 0.02 1.35
N MET A 363 19.95 0.90 0.35
CA MET A 363 19.14 0.67 -0.85
C MET A 363 19.66 -0.51 -1.68
N LYS A 364 20.98 -0.64 -1.86
CA LYS A 364 21.60 -1.79 -2.53
C LYS A 364 21.24 -3.08 -1.80
N THR A 365 21.39 -3.12 -0.47
CA THR A 365 21.03 -4.27 0.37
C THR A 365 19.55 -4.62 0.22
N ALA A 366 18.64 -3.65 0.34
CA ALA A 366 17.20 -3.88 0.20
C ALA A 366 16.82 -4.42 -1.20
N LYS A 367 17.42 -3.88 -2.27
CA LYS A 367 17.21 -4.34 -3.65
C LYS A 367 17.74 -5.75 -3.88
N LEU A 368 18.89 -6.10 -3.30
CA LEU A 368 19.41 -7.47 -3.37
C LEU A 368 18.48 -8.41 -2.60
N THR A 369 18.09 -8.04 -1.38
CA THR A 369 17.16 -8.84 -0.55
C THR A 369 15.88 -9.13 -1.32
N TYR A 370 15.23 -8.10 -1.85
CA TYR A 370 14.04 -8.27 -2.69
C TYR A 370 14.27 -9.18 -3.89
N SER A 371 15.37 -9.00 -4.62
CA SER A 371 15.69 -9.80 -5.81
C SER A 371 15.82 -11.28 -5.46
N ILE A 372 16.64 -11.64 -4.48
CA ILE A 372 16.87 -13.06 -4.12
C ILE A 372 15.61 -13.65 -3.48
N VAL A 373 14.90 -12.92 -2.61
CA VAL A 373 13.63 -13.39 -2.02
C VAL A 373 12.60 -13.69 -3.11
N SER A 374 12.47 -12.82 -4.12
CA SER A 374 11.57 -13.01 -5.25
C SER A 374 11.91 -14.27 -6.06
N LEU A 375 13.20 -14.58 -6.19
CA LEU A 375 13.67 -15.77 -6.90
C LEU A 375 13.60 -17.06 -6.05
N LYS A 376 13.72 -16.95 -4.72
CA LYS A 376 13.56 -18.08 -3.78
C LYS A 376 12.11 -18.50 -3.60
N GLU A 377 11.14 -17.64 -3.92
CA GLU A 377 9.74 -17.93 -3.68
C GLU A 377 9.32 -19.25 -4.35
N SER A 378 8.66 -20.10 -3.56
CA SER A 378 8.20 -21.40 -4.05
C SER A 378 7.18 -21.20 -5.17
N THR A 379 7.33 -21.99 -6.25
CA THR A 379 6.34 -22.10 -7.33
C THR A 379 4.93 -22.44 -6.83
N LYS A 380 4.82 -23.01 -5.61
CA LYS A 380 3.53 -23.31 -4.97
C LYS A 380 2.83 -22.08 -4.38
N CYS A 381 3.58 -21.09 -3.89
CA CYS A 381 3.02 -19.91 -3.20
C CYS A 381 2.81 -18.72 -4.15
N LEU A 382 3.69 -18.57 -5.14
CA LEU A 382 3.66 -17.48 -6.12
C LEU A 382 2.27 -17.25 -6.77
N PRO A 383 1.51 -18.29 -7.20
CA PRO A 383 0.18 -18.09 -7.79
C PRO A 383 -0.83 -17.49 -6.81
N LEU A 384 -0.75 -17.85 -5.52
CA LEU A 384 -1.62 -17.30 -4.49
C LEU A 384 -1.26 -15.84 -4.20
N SER A 385 0.04 -15.53 -4.06
CA SER A 385 0.54 -14.16 -3.86
C SER A 385 0.11 -13.24 -5.01
N GLN A 386 0.29 -13.66 -6.26
CA GLN A 386 -0.14 -12.89 -7.44
C GLN A 386 -1.66 -12.71 -7.47
N LYS A 387 -2.42 -13.77 -7.18
CA LYS A 387 -3.89 -13.71 -7.13
C LYS A 387 -4.39 -12.75 -6.05
N VAL A 388 -3.80 -12.76 -4.86
CA VAL A 388 -4.13 -11.85 -3.75
C VAL A 388 -3.85 -10.40 -4.17
N ARG A 389 -2.65 -10.11 -4.69
CA ARG A 389 -2.26 -8.76 -5.11
C ARG A 389 -3.18 -8.20 -6.20
N HIS A 390 -3.41 -8.97 -7.25
CA HIS A 390 -4.27 -8.55 -8.35
C HIS A 390 -5.74 -8.36 -7.89
N ARG A 391 -6.26 -9.26 -7.06
CA ARG A 391 -7.60 -9.12 -6.48
C ARG A 391 -7.73 -7.87 -5.62
N ARG A 392 -6.71 -7.55 -4.81
CA ARG A 392 -6.67 -6.32 -4.01
C ARG A 392 -6.68 -5.08 -4.87
N ASP A 393 -5.87 -5.04 -5.93
CA ASP A 393 -5.84 -3.90 -6.87
C ASP A 393 -7.22 -3.63 -7.48
N ILE A 394 -7.96 -4.69 -7.86
CA ILE A 394 -9.33 -4.58 -8.38
C ILE A 394 -10.26 -3.93 -7.37
N VAL A 395 -10.32 -4.51 -6.17
CA VAL A 395 -11.25 -4.08 -5.12
C VAL A 395 -10.92 -2.65 -4.67
N PHE A 396 -9.64 -2.35 -4.50
CA PHE A 396 -9.17 -1.03 -4.09
C PHE A 396 -9.43 0.03 -5.16
N SER A 397 -9.25 -0.28 -6.45
CA SER A 397 -9.62 0.64 -7.53
C SER A 397 -11.12 0.98 -7.50
N GLN A 398 -11.97 -0.03 -7.26
CA GLN A 398 -13.41 0.18 -7.15
C GLN A 398 -13.79 1.04 -5.93
N SER A 399 -13.18 0.77 -4.76
CA SER A 399 -13.45 1.52 -3.54
C SER A 399 -12.96 2.97 -3.65
N LEU A 400 -11.75 3.18 -4.17
CA LEU A 400 -11.15 4.51 -4.34
C LEU A 400 -11.95 5.35 -5.33
N THR A 401 -12.34 4.79 -6.47
CA THR A 401 -13.18 5.47 -7.46
C THR A 401 -14.50 5.94 -6.85
N SER A 402 -15.12 5.11 -6.02
CA SER A 402 -16.39 5.44 -5.35
C SER A 402 -16.23 6.55 -4.32
N LEU A 403 -15.15 6.50 -3.51
CA LEU A 403 -14.81 7.57 -2.56
C LEU A 403 -14.53 8.89 -3.27
N VAL A 404 -13.69 8.88 -4.31
CA VAL A 404 -13.35 10.08 -5.09
C VAL A 404 -14.60 10.66 -5.74
N THR A 405 -15.48 9.83 -6.27
CA THR A 405 -16.79 10.27 -6.79
C THR A 405 -17.61 10.97 -5.72
N GLY A 406 -17.60 10.47 -4.49
CA GLY A 406 -18.28 11.11 -3.36
C GLY A 406 -17.68 12.44 -2.92
N LEU A 407 -16.36 12.54 -2.88
CA LEU A 407 -15.66 13.79 -2.62
C LEU A 407 -15.94 14.82 -3.72
N MET A 408 -15.82 14.43 -4.99
CA MET A 408 -16.14 15.30 -6.13
C MET A 408 -17.59 15.78 -6.09
N THR A 409 -18.55 14.89 -5.78
CA THR A 409 -19.96 15.26 -5.63
C THR A 409 -20.17 16.24 -4.49
N ARG A 410 -19.50 16.04 -3.34
CA ARG A 410 -19.61 16.95 -2.19
C ARG A 410 -19.02 18.33 -2.47
N LEU A 411 -17.93 18.40 -3.23
CA LEU A 411 -17.20 19.63 -3.50
C LEU A 411 -17.80 20.45 -4.64
N TRP A 412 -18.20 19.80 -5.74
CA TRP A 412 -18.61 20.49 -6.97
C TRP A 412 -20.11 20.64 -7.14
N CYS A 413 -20.86 19.76 -6.49
CA CYS A 413 -22.26 19.56 -6.78
C CYS A 413 -23.17 20.17 -5.69
N ARG A 414 -22.58 20.75 -4.64
CA ARG A 414 -23.28 21.40 -3.52
C ARG A 414 -22.64 22.77 -3.24
N ASN A 415 -23.41 23.64 -2.59
CA ASN A 415 -22.82 24.83 -2.00
C ASN A 415 -21.79 24.44 -0.94
N PRO A 416 -20.67 25.18 -0.81
CA PRO A 416 -19.66 24.89 0.19
C PRO A 416 -20.26 24.88 1.59
N ASP A 417 -20.13 23.74 2.26
CA ASP A 417 -20.55 23.56 3.64
C ASP A 417 -19.38 23.93 4.56
N SER A 418 -19.54 25.01 5.32
CA SER A 418 -18.50 25.53 6.21
C SER A 418 -18.11 24.50 7.29
N MET A 419 -19.06 23.70 7.76
CA MET A 419 -18.79 22.65 8.75
C MET A 419 -18.00 21.51 8.12
N PHE A 420 -18.39 21.08 6.91
CA PHE A 420 -17.62 20.08 6.16
C PHE A 420 -16.18 20.53 5.90
N ILE A 421 -15.97 21.77 5.44
CA ILE A 421 -14.62 22.30 5.21
C ILE A 421 -13.84 22.46 6.51
N HIS A 422 -14.51 22.83 7.61
CA HIS A 422 -13.89 22.85 8.92
C HIS A 422 -13.43 21.44 9.36
N MET A 423 -14.28 20.43 9.21
CA MET A 423 -13.97 19.02 9.51
C MET A 423 -12.82 18.50 8.65
N LEU A 424 -12.88 18.72 7.34
CA LEU A 424 -11.83 18.35 6.39
C LEU A 424 -10.48 18.89 6.81
N ARG A 425 -10.43 20.14 7.29
CA ARG A 425 -9.19 20.78 7.74
C ARG A 425 -8.66 20.22 9.05
N THR A 426 -9.54 19.96 10.01
CA THR A 426 -9.12 19.74 11.39
C THR A 426 -9.07 18.27 11.80
N VAL A 427 -10.02 17.46 11.34
CA VAL A 427 -10.16 16.05 11.73
C VAL A 427 -9.87 15.13 10.55
N GLY A 428 -10.23 15.56 9.33
CA GLY A 428 -10.29 14.77 8.12
C GLY A 428 -11.73 14.52 7.68
N VAL A 429 -11.89 13.76 6.60
CA VAL A 429 -13.20 13.41 6.04
C VAL A 429 -13.63 12.03 6.55
N LEU A 430 -14.83 11.93 7.12
CA LEU A 430 -15.48 10.66 7.42
C LEU A 430 -16.18 10.13 6.18
N CYS A 431 -15.80 8.95 5.71
CA CYS A 431 -16.49 8.22 4.67
C CYS A 431 -17.27 7.06 5.28
N HIS A 432 -18.58 7.07 5.11
CA HIS A 432 -19.48 6.05 5.65
C HIS A 432 -20.01 5.18 4.50
N PHE A 433 -19.81 3.87 4.62
CA PHE A 433 -20.26 2.87 3.68
C PHE A 433 -21.33 1.99 4.33
N GLU A 434 -22.41 1.74 3.60
CA GLU A 434 -23.48 0.82 4.00
C GLU A 434 -23.47 -0.41 3.09
N GLY A 435 -23.48 -1.59 3.70
CA GLY A 435 -23.48 -2.88 3.03
C GLY A 435 -24.75 -3.65 3.30
N LEU A 436 -25.27 -4.29 2.24
CA LEU A 436 -26.45 -5.16 2.31
C LEU A 436 -26.13 -6.62 1.98
N LEU A 437 -24.84 -7.00 2.06
CA LEU A 437 -24.35 -8.32 1.67
C LEU A 437 -24.68 -9.37 2.73
N SER A 438 -25.13 -10.56 2.32
CA SER A 438 -25.25 -11.69 3.23
C SER A 438 -23.89 -12.33 3.53
N CYS A 439 -23.78 -12.95 4.71
CA CYS A 439 -22.63 -13.78 5.08
C CYS A 439 -22.72 -15.20 4.50
N TYR A 440 -23.17 -15.34 3.24
CA TYR A 440 -23.33 -16.65 2.59
C TYR A 440 -22.87 -16.65 1.13
N GLY A 441 -22.41 -17.81 0.67
CA GLY A 441 -22.06 -18.05 -0.74
C GLY A 441 -21.09 -17.03 -1.34
N ASP A 442 -21.40 -16.56 -2.56
CA ASP A 442 -20.60 -15.57 -3.27
C ASP A 442 -20.65 -14.17 -2.60
N GLU A 443 -21.74 -13.83 -1.89
CA GLU A 443 -21.85 -12.55 -1.17
C GLU A 443 -20.89 -12.48 0.01
N MET A 444 -20.64 -13.60 0.70
CA MET A 444 -19.60 -13.66 1.73
C MET A 444 -18.22 -13.34 1.14
N GLY A 445 -17.91 -13.89 -0.03
CA GLY A 445 -16.66 -13.58 -0.71
C GLY A 445 -16.57 -12.11 -1.14
N ALA A 446 -17.69 -11.51 -1.56
CA ALA A 446 -17.75 -10.07 -1.87
C ALA A 446 -17.60 -9.21 -0.62
N LEU A 447 -18.13 -9.65 0.53
CA LEU A 447 -17.95 -8.97 1.82
C LEU A 447 -16.48 -9.03 2.28
N GLU A 448 -15.83 -10.18 2.11
CA GLU A 448 -14.39 -10.37 2.37
C GLU A 448 -13.49 -9.52 1.45
N ASP A 449 -13.92 -9.25 0.21
CA ASP A 449 -13.27 -8.28 -0.67
C ASP A 449 -13.50 -6.85 -0.15
N MET A 450 -14.76 -6.47 0.04
CA MET A 450 -15.19 -5.10 0.35
C MET A 450 -14.58 -4.57 1.65
N VAL A 451 -14.51 -5.39 2.72
CA VAL A 451 -13.92 -4.96 3.99
C VAL A 451 -12.45 -4.56 3.85
N VAL A 452 -11.66 -5.32 3.06
CA VAL A 452 -10.25 -5.01 2.83
C VAL A 452 -10.12 -3.78 1.93
N GLY A 453 -10.94 -3.70 0.88
CA GLY A 453 -10.94 -2.55 -0.04
C GLY A 453 -11.27 -1.21 0.64
N ILE A 454 -12.15 -1.23 1.63
CA ILE A 454 -12.49 -0.04 2.43
C ILE A 454 -11.39 0.26 3.45
N ASP A 455 -10.82 -0.74 4.12
CA ASP A 455 -9.69 -0.54 5.05
C ASP A 455 -8.51 0.13 4.34
N ASP A 456 -8.22 -0.26 3.10
CA ASP A 456 -7.11 0.30 2.31
C ASP A 456 -7.23 1.80 2.04
N LEU A 457 -8.45 2.36 2.03
CA LEU A 457 -8.67 3.79 1.79
C LEU A 457 -8.02 4.69 2.86
N ARG A 458 -7.88 4.20 4.10
CA ARG A 458 -7.31 4.99 5.21
C ARG A 458 -5.84 5.34 5.03
N ARG A 459 -5.16 4.65 4.10
CA ARG A 459 -3.73 4.81 3.82
C ARG A 459 -3.47 5.73 2.62
N VAL A 460 -4.53 6.11 1.90
CA VAL A 460 -4.45 7.05 0.78
C VAL A 460 -4.31 8.47 1.30
N LEU A 461 -3.38 9.21 0.72
CA LEU A 461 -3.23 10.61 1.06
C LEU A 461 -3.97 11.51 0.06
N PHE A 462 -4.82 12.40 0.57
CA PHE A 462 -5.60 13.29 -0.28
C PHE A 462 -5.06 14.72 -0.22
N TRP A 463 -5.10 15.37 -1.38
CA TRP A 463 -4.75 16.76 -1.59
C TRP A 463 -5.90 17.46 -2.28
N LEU A 464 -6.33 18.60 -1.74
CA LEU A 464 -7.32 19.46 -2.36
C LEU A 464 -6.58 20.58 -3.08
N GLU A 465 -6.64 20.64 -4.41
CA GLU A 465 -5.93 21.64 -5.21
C GLU A 465 -6.90 22.57 -5.93
N PRO A 466 -6.54 23.85 -6.18
CA PRO A 466 -7.36 24.72 -7.01
C PRO A 466 -7.57 24.11 -8.40
N SER A 467 -8.82 24.06 -8.85
CA SER A 467 -9.10 23.53 -10.19
C SER A 467 -8.60 24.48 -11.28
N SER A 468 -7.85 23.94 -12.24
CA SER A 468 -7.44 24.64 -13.46
C SER A 468 -8.53 24.67 -14.54
N ALA A 469 -9.58 23.84 -14.40
CA ALA A 469 -10.65 23.71 -15.38
C ALA A 469 -11.99 24.14 -14.77
N SER A 470 -12.69 25.04 -15.45
CA SER A 470 -14.05 25.46 -15.05
C SER A 470 -15.12 24.42 -15.39
N CYS A 471 -14.86 23.54 -16.37
CA CYS A 471 -15.75 22.45 -16.77
C CYS A 471 -15.01 21.10 -16.76
N ASN A 472 -15.67 20.08 -16.24
CA ASN A 472 -15.17 18.69 -16.14
C ASN A 472 -13.82 18.50 -15.41
N PRO A 473 -13.73 18.92 -14.14
CA PRO A 473 -12.53 18.78 -13.32
C PRO A 473 -12.17 17.29 -13.11
N GLN A 474 -10.91 16.93 -13.35
CA GLN A 474 -10.42 15.55 -13.24
C GLN A 474 -9.50 15.38 -12.03
N PRO A 475 -9.73 14.38 -11.16
CA PRO A 475 -8.78 14.03 -10.12
C PRO A 475 -7.53 13.40 -10.74
N ARG A 476 -6.39 13.54 -10.04
CA ARG A 476 -5.11 12.96 -10.45
C ARG A 476 -4.61 12.01 -9.36
N ILE A 477 -4.04 10.88 -9.79
CA ILE A 477 -3.49 9.86 -8.89
C ILE A 477 -1.99 9.75 -9.14
N GLU A 478 -1.19 9.76 -8.08
CA GLU A 478 0.25 9.61 -8.16
C GLU A 478 0.78 8.66 -7.07
N GLY A 479 2.02 8.21 -7.27
CA GLY A 479 2.74 7.41 -6.30
C GLY A 479 2.57 5.90 -6.55
N SER A 480 2.62 5.15 -5.46
CA SER A 480 2.73 3.70 -5.48
C SER A 480 1.67 3.06 -4.57
N ARG A 481 1.58 1.71 -4.57
CA ARG A 481 0.61 1.00 -3.71
C ARG A 481 0.70 1.38 -2.23
N LEU A 482 1.89 1.66 -1.70
CA LEU A 482 2.09 2.03 -0.30
C LEU A 482 1.88 3.52 -0.03
N PHE A 483 2.20 4.37 -1.00
CA PHE A 483 2.21 5.83 -0.85
C PHE A 483 1.37 6.48 -1.94
N LEU A 484 0.12 6.04 -2.05
CA LEU A 484 -0.79 6.56 -3.05
C LEU A 484 -1.28 7.95 -2.64
N ARG A 485 -1.17 8.89 -3.56
CA ARG A 485 -1.64 10.26 -3.40
C ARG A 485 -2.73 10.54 -4.42
N VAL A 486 -3.81 11.17 -3.96
CA VAL A 486 -4.93 11.59 -4.81
C VAL A 486 -5.10 13.09 -4.69
N PHE A 487 -4.98 13.78 -5.82
CA PHE A 487 -5.20 15.20 -5.96
C PHE A 487 -6.62 15.41 -6.48
N ILE A 488 -7.41 16.14 -5.69
CA ILE A 488 -8.81 16.45 -5.94
C ILE A 488 -8.90 17.92 -6.32
N PRO A 489 -9.30 18.25 -7.56
CA PRO A 489 -9.55 19.62 -7.94
C PRO A 489 -10.78 20.17 -7.20
N ALA A 490 -10.66 21.37 -6.63
CA ALA A 490 -11.73 22.05 -5.91
C ALA A 490 -12.17 23.33 -6.63
N PRO A 491 -13.47 23.68 -6.56
CA PRO A 491 -13.97 24.93 -7.13
C PRO A 491 -13.47 26.14 -6.32
N PRO A 492 -13.40 27.35 -6.92
CA PRO A 492 -12.93 28.56 -6.24
C PRO A 492 -13.69 28.88 -4.95
N SER A 493 -14.98 28.56 -4.90
CA SER A 493 -15.84 28.76 -3.73
C SER A 493 -15.43 27.91 -2.53
N VAL A 494 -14.84 26.73 -2.75
CA VAL A 494 -14.29 25.89 -1.70
C VAL A 494 -12.89 26.37 -1.31
N ILE A 495 -12.05 26.71 -2.29
CA ILE A 495 -10.68 27.20 -2.04
C ILE A 495 -10.70 28.46 -1.17
N ALA A 496 -11.67 29.36 -1.39
CA ALA A 496 -11.84 30.57 -0.59
C ALA A 496 -12.10 30.31 0.91
N LEU A 497 -12.50 29.09 1.29
CA LEU A 497 -12.72 28.69 2.69
C LEU A 497 -11.50 28.00 3.32
N LEU A 498 -10.44 27.76 2.53
CA LEU A 498 -9.17 27.21 3.02
C LEU A 498 -8.27 28.34 3.55
N PRO A 499 -7.31 28.03 4.45
CA PRO A 499 -6.35 29.03 4.93
C PRO A 499 -5.55 29.65 3.77
N ALA A 500 -5.23 30.95 3.87
CA ALA A 500 -4.55 31.71 2.81
C ALA A 500 -3.19 31.09 2.44
N ASP A 501 -2.49 30.49 3.39
CA ASP A 501 -1.15 29.90 3.18
C ASP A 501 -1.18 28.60 2.34
N CYS A 502 -2.36 28.11 1.95
CA CYS A 502 -2.53 26.84 1.23
C CYS A 502 -2.63 27.00 -0.30
N HIS A 503 -1.92 27.98 -0.88
CA HIS A 503 -1.94 28.24 -2.33
C HIS A 503 -1.59 27.02 -3.21
N ASN A 504 -0.80 26.07 -2.68
CA ASN A 504 -0.40 24.83 -3.37
C ASN A 504 -1.28 23.60 -3.00
N GLY A 505 -2.46 23.86 -2.42
CA GLY A 505 -3.41 22.84 -2.04
C GLY A 505 -3.36 22.44 -0.57
N TYR A 506 -4.39 21.72 -0.13
CA TYR A 506 -4.62 21.34 1.25
C TYR A 506 -4.60 19.83 1.43
N ARG A 507 -3.71 19.33 2.29
CA ARG A 507 -3.59 17.92 2.61
C ARG A 507 -4.62 17.51 3.66
N PHE A 508 -5.36 16.42 3.41
CA PHE A 508 -6.29 15.86 4.39
C PHE A 508 -6.27 14.32 4.38
N THR A 509 -6.86 13.73 5.41
CA THR A 509 -6.99 12.28 5.58
C THR A 509 -8.45 11.86 5.52
N VAL A 510 -8.68 10.59 5.19
CA VAL A 510 -10.01 9.98 5.18
C VAL A 510 -10.08 8.91 6.26
N SER A 511 -11.13 8.94 7.07
CA SER A 511 -11.50 7.85 7.98
C SER A 511 -12.70 7.13 7.39
N SER A 512 -12.55 5.85 7.09
CA SER A 512 -13.62 5.05 6.48
C SER A 512 -14.27 4.14 7.52
N VAL A 513 -15.60 4.10 7.54
CA VAL A 513 -16.39 3.18 8.37
C VAL A 513 -17.34 2.40 7.48
N PHE A 514 -17.56 1.13 7.79
CA PHE A 514 -18.38 0.22 7.01
C PHE A 514 -19.33 -0.56 7.90
N PHE A 515 -20.63 -0.34 7.76
CA PHE A 515 -21.66 -1.11 8.45
C PHE A 515 -22.37 -2.02 7.45
N ASN A 516 -22.45 -3.31 7.76
CA ASN A 516 -23.10 -4.30 6.90
C ASN A 516 -24.24 -5.01 7.65
N ILE A 517 -25.38 -5.14 6.98
CA ILE A 517 -26.51 -5.96 7.43
C ILE A 517 -27.08 -6.69 6.21
N GLY A 518 -26.91 -8.01 6.14
CA GLY A 518 -27.55 -8.83 5.10
C GLY A 518 -29.07 -8.86 5.24
N ILE A 519 -29.81 -8.47 4.20
CA ILE A 519 -31.28 -8.39 4.24
C ILE A 519 -31.97 -9.55 3.51
N ASN A 520 -31.33 -10.12 2.48
CA ASN A 520 -31.93 -11.12 1.60
C ASN A 520 -32.16 -12.51 2.27
N GLU A 521 -32.71 -13.47 1.51
CA GLU A 521 -32.94 -14.84 2.00
C GLU A 521 -31.64 -15.57 2.38
N GLN A 522 -30.55 -15.28 1.67
CA GLN A 522 -29.22 -15.82 1.97
C GLN A 522 -28.71 -15.36 3.34
N ALA A 523 -29.08 -14.15 3.78
CA ALA A 523 -28.80 -13.70 5.15
C ALA A 523 -29.55 -14.54 6.18
N THR A 524 -30.82 -14.91 5.93
CA THR A 524 -31.55 -15.83 6.82
C THR A 524 -30.87 -17.20 6.88
N LEU A 525 -30.32 -17.69 5.76
CA LEU A 525 -29.56 -18.94 5.73
C LEU A 525 -28.25 -18.82 6.52
N ALA A 526 -27.55 -17.69 6.40
CA ALA A 526 -26.34 -17.43 7.17
C ALA A 526 -26.59 -17.39 8.69
N GLU A 527 -27.66 -16.72 9.13
CA GLU A 527 -28.01 -16.65 10.55
C GLU A 527 -28.40 -18.01 11.14
N LYS A 528 -29.09 -18.85 10.37
CA LYS A 528 -29.57 -20.17 10.84
C LYS A 528 -28.53 -21.29 10.73
N PHE A 529 -27.70 -21.25 9.69
CA PHE A 529 -26.84 -22.38 9.31
C PHE A 529 -25.41 -21.97 8.92
N GLY A 530 -25.09 -20.67 8.90
CA GLY A 530 -23.80 -20.13 8.51
C GLY A 530 -23.08 -19.43 9.66
N ASP A 531 -22.14 -18.54 9.30
CA ASP A 531 -21.34 -17.76 10.25
C ASP A 531 -21.47 -16.27 9.93
N THR A 532 -21.97 -15.49 10.90
CA THR A 532 -22.12 -14.03 10.83
C THR A 532 -21.00 -13.28 11.57
N SER A 533 -20.00 -13.98 12.11
CA SER A 533 -18.93 -13.40 12.93
C SER A 533 -18.17 -12.28 12.21
N LEU A 534 -17.96 -12.41 10.90
CA LEU A 534 -17.31 -11.39 10.10
C LEU A 534 -18.13 -10.09 10.07
N GLN A 535 -19.45 -10.17 9.87
CA GLN A 535 -20.32 -8.99 9.89
C GLN A 535 -20.31 -8.32 11.27
N ASP A 536 -20.43 -9.12 12.34
CA ASP A 536 -20.40 -8.60 13.70
C ASP A 536 -19.08 -7.88 14.00
N LYS A 537 -17.97 -8.46 13.57
CA LYS A 537 -16.64 -7.85 13.70
C LYS A 537 -16.53 -6.55 12.89
N ILE A 538 -16.98 -6.54 11.64
CA ILE A 538 -16.98 -5.35 10.78
C ILE A 538 -17.75 -4.20 11.46
N ASN A 539 -18.94 -4.48 11.99
CA ASN A 539 -19.77 -3.46 12.63
C ASN A 539 -19.13 -2.95 13.94
N GLN A 540 -18.51 -3.84 14.74
CA GLN A 540 -17.80 -3.45 15.96
C GLN A 540 -16.54 -2.61 15.67
N ASP A 541 -15.73 -3.02 14.70
CA ASP A 541 -14.53 -2.29 14.28
C ASP A 541 -14.91 -0.90 13.75
N SER A 542 -15.97 -0.80 12.93
CA SER A 542 -16.50 0.46 12.42
C SER A 542 -17.05 1.38 13.50
N LEU A 543 -17.72 0.84 14.53
CA LEU A 543 -18.14 1.63 15.69
C LEU A 543 -16.94 2.22 16.44
N SER A 544 -15.88 1.43 16.62
CA SER A 544 -14.64 1.89 17.27
C SER A 544 -14.00 3.05 16.49
N LEU A 545 -13.85 2.90 15.17
CA LEU A 545 -13.32 3.93 14.28
C LEU A 545 -14.18 5.21 14.29
N LEU A 546 -15.51 5.05 14.30
CA LEU A 546 -16.43 6.17 14.36
C LEU A 546 -16.30 6.96 15.67
N LYS A 547 -16.20 6.25 16.80
CA LYS A 547 -15.95 6.86 18.13
C LYS A 547 -14.60 7.57 18.19
N GLU A 548 -13.56 6.99 17.58
CA GLU A 548 -12.25 7.63 17.52
C GLU A 548 -12.30 8.94 16.70
N HIS A 549 -12.97 8.90 15.54
CA HIS A 549 -13.18 10.09 14.71
C HIS A 549 -13.95 11.18 15.46
N PHE A 550 -15.03 10.80 16.16
CA PHE A 550 -15.80 11.73 16.99
C PHE A 550 -14.98 12.30 18.16
N SER A 551 -14.16 11.48 18.81
CA SER A 551 -13.27 11.93 19.89
C SER A 551 -12.22 12.93 19.39
N ARG A 552 -11.72 12.78 18.16
CA ARG A 552 -10.83 13.76 17.51
C ARG A 552 -11.58 15.06 17.25
N PHE A 553 -12.82 14.99 16.76
CA PHE A 553 -13.68 16.16 16.58
C PHE A 553 -13.89 16.95 17.87
N GLN A 554 -14.26 16.27 18.97
CA GLN A 554 -14.46 16.92 20.27
C GLN A 554 -13.20 17.64 20.79
N ARG A 555 -12.01 17.06 20.55
CA ARG A 555 -10.74 17.69 20.93
C ARG A 555 -10.50 19.00 20.17
N THR A 556 -10.76 19.01 18.88
CA THR A 556 -10.63 20.21 18.04
C THR A 556 -11.69 21.26 18.40
N ALA A 557 -12.94 20.86 18.61
CA ALA A 557 -14.03 21.77 18.96
C ALA A 557 -13.76 22.50 20.29
N LYS A 558 -13.27 21.78 21.31
CA LYS A 558 -12.89 22.37 22.62
C LYS A 558 -11.73 23.36 22.53
N ALA A 559 -10.78 23.14 21.62
CA ALA A 559 -9.68 24.06 21.39
C ALA A 559 -10.13 25.39 20.78
N GLN A 560 -11.24 25.38 20.03
CA GLN A 560 -11.84 26.55 19.41
C GLN A 560 -13.01 27.07 20.27
N LYS A 561 -12.68 27.71 21.40
CA LYS A 561 -13.69 28.33 22.30
C LYS A 561 -14.60 29.29 21.51
N GLY A 562 -15.90 29.00 21.40
CA GLY A 562 -16.91 30.00 21.03
C GLY A 562 -17.85 29.71 19.86
N GLN A 563 -17.81 28.53 19.23
CA GLN A 563 -18.80 28.16 18.21
C GLN A 563 -19.79 27.15 18.83
N GLY A 564 -21.10 27.40 18.70
CA GLY A 564 -22.19 26.71 19.39
C GLY A 564 -22.40 25.23 19.05
N PHE A 565 -21.36 24.41 19.14
CA PHE A 565 -21.33 22.98 18.79
C PHE A 565 -21.89 22.05 19.88
N HIS A 566 -22.09 22.53 21.11
CA HIS A 566 -22.45 21.70 22.26
C HIS A 566 -23.73 20.87 22.08
N TYR A 567 -24.75 21.40 21.40
CA TYR A 567 -25.98 20.66 21.14
C TYR A 567 -25.75 19.50 20.15
N ALA A 568 -24.99 19.76 19.09
CA ALA A 568 -24.65 18.75 18.09
C ALA A 568 -23.75 17.66 18.67
N GLU A 569 -22.83 18.01 19.57
CA GLU A 569 -21.97 17.07 20.28
C GLU A 569 -22.77 16.09 21.14
N ASN A 570 -23.71 16.57 21.96
CA ASN A 570 -24.51 15.72 22.83
C ASN A 570 -25.39 14.77 22.02
N HIS A 571 -26.05 15.26 20.97
CA HIS A 571 -26.90 14.41 20.13
C HIS A 571 -26.10 13.31 19.41
N ILE A 572 -24.91 13.62 18.88
CA ILE A 572 -24.05 12.60 18.26
C ILE A 572 -23.58 11.58 19.31
N ALA A 573 -23.27 12.01 20.53
CA ALA A 573 -22.90 11.09 21.61
C ALA A 573 -24.04 10.11 21.93
N ASP A 574 -25.29 10.60 22.03
CA ASP A 574 -26.47 9.77 22.25
C ASP A 574 -26.69 8.78 21.09
N LEU A 575 -26.53 9.21 19.84
CA LEU A 575 -26.63 8.33 18.66
C LEU A 575 -25.55 7.23 18.68
N LEU A 576 -24.32 7.55 19.10
CA LEU A 576 -23.24 6.56 19.21
C LEU A 576 -23.50 5.53 20.31
N GLU A 577 -24.11 5.94 21.42
CA GLU A 577 -24.53 5.02 22.48
C GLU A 577 -25.67 4.10 22.03
N GLN A 578 -26.67 4.65 21.33
CA GLN A 578 -27.75 3.85 20.73
C GLN A 578 -27.21 2.86 19.69
N LEU A 579 -26.34 3.32 18.79
CA LEU A 579 -25.70 2.48 17.77
C LEU A 579 -24.90 1.35 18.43
N GLN A 580 -24.14 1.66 19.48
CA GLN A 580 -23.44 0.66 20.27
C GLN A 580 -24.41 -0.39 20.83
N SER A 581 -25.49 0.05 21.48
CA SER A 581 -26.50 -0.85 22.02
C SER A 581 -27.07 -1.77 20.93
N GLN A 582 -27.38 -1.24 19.74
CA GLN A 582 -27.93 -2.03 18.63
C GLN A 582 -26.95 -3.05 18.06
N ILE A 583 -25.65 -2.72 18.00
CA ILE A 583 -24.60 -3.65 17.54
C ILE A 583 -24.44 -4.81 18.52
N PHE A 584 -24.49 -4.55 19.83
CA PHE A 584 -24.34 -5.61 20.85
C PHE A 584 -25.63 -6.37 21.15
N ALA A 585 -26.79 -5.88 20.71
CA ALA A 585 -28.09 -6.54 20.91
C ALA A 585 -28.27 -7.87 20.15
N LYS A 586 -27.40 -8.17 19.17
CA LYS A 586 -27.43 -9.41 18.34
C LYS A 586 -28.82 -9.74 17.76
N LYS A 587 -29.59 -8.70 17.41
CA LYS A 587 -30.89 -8.82 16.76
C LYS A 587 -30.71 -9.31 15.31
N SER A 588 -31.52 -10.27 14.89
CA SER A 588 -31.54 -10.76 13.49
C SER A 588 -31.86 -9.61 12.53
N LYS A 589 -31.09 -9.51 11.44
CA LYS A 589 -31.20 -8.46 10.41
C LYS A 589 -31.42 -7.06 10.98
N ASN A 590 -30.59 -6.65 11.93
CA ASN A 590 -30.78 -5.39 12.64
C ASN A 590 -30.49 -4.15 11.78
N VAL A 591 -31.46 -3.75 10.96
CA VAL A 591 -31.40 -2.55 10.10
C VAL A 591 -31.30 -1.25 10.88
N ASP A 592 -31.63 -1.24 12.18
CA ASP A 592 -31.46 -0.06 13.04
C ASP A 592 -29.99 0.38 13.09
N ILE A 593 -29.04 -0.54 12.90
CA ILE A 593 -27.60 -0.23 12.79
C ILE A 593 -27.32 0.69 11.58
N LEU A 594 -27.95 0.43 10.44
CA LEU A 594 -27.77 1.25 9.22
C LEU A 594 -28.46 2.60 9.38
N HIS A 595 -29.65 2.64 9.98
CA HIS A 595 -30.36 3.89 10.24
C HIS A 595 -29.61 4.79 11.22
N LEU A 596 -29.19 4.27 12.38
CA LEU A 596 -28.46 5.05 13.38
C LEU A 596 -27.09 5.51 12.90
N SER A 597 -26.40 4.70 12.09
CA SER A 597 -25.08 5.08 11.57
C SER A 597 -25.13 6.11 10.43
N SER A 598 -26.28 6.27 9.76
CA SER A 598 -26.48 7.22 8.65
C SER A 598 -27.16 8.52 9.06
N GLU A 599 -27.75 8.55 10.26
CA GLU A 599 -28.47 9.71 10.78
C GLU A 599 -27.55 10.93 10.87
N ARG A 600 -27.98 12.03 10.24
CA ARG A 600 -27.31 13.33 10.33
C ARG A 600 -28.08 14.20 11.31
N ASN A 601 -27.36 15.03 12.07
CA ASN A 601 -27.97 16.09 12.87
C ASN A 601 -29.02 16.84 12.03
N GLY A 602 -30.30 16.71 12.36
CA GLY A 602 -31.43 17.21 11.56
C GLY A 602 -31.63 18.73 11.59
N LYS A 603 -30.56 19.51 11.77
CA LYS A 603 -30.60 20.98 11.90
C LYS A 603 -29.79 21.74 10.84
N ASP A 604 -29.42 21.10 9.74
CA ASP A 604 -28.83 21.78 8.56
C ASP A 604 -29.87 22.09 7.48
#